data_AF-A0A661CTM1-F1
#
_entry.id   AF-A0A661CTM1-F1
#
_cell.length_a   1.000
_cell.length_b   1.000
_cell.length_c   1.000
_cell.angle_alpha   90.00
_cell.angle_beta   90.00
_cell.angle_gamma   90.00
#
_symmetry.space_group_name_H-M   'P 1'
#
loop_
_entity.id
_entity.type
_entity.pdbx_description
1 polymer ?
#
loop_
_entity_poly.entity_id
_entity_poly.type
_entity_poly.pdbx_seq_one_letter_code
_entity_poly.pdbx_strand_id
1 'polypeptide(L)'
;MDTFVAQWILLPSVLDYHRDHVAISLSVLSVWQQRGCQERVFLYEIWQPVPATWMVDVTPVLALKQQAMQCYQLPLKYGDYAAAFFGIMRYRGVYLGEQSEKYAEAFLELEVTSWQSVLSQLFRLRGYQEEFLHSLELITDVTH
;
A
#
# COMPACT_ATOMS: atom_id res chain seq x y z
N MET A 1 -23.03 9.56 -3.99
CA MET A 1 -21.95 9.81 -3.02
C MET A 1 -21.91 11.32 -2.80
N ASP A 2 -23.01 11.90 -2.29
CA ASP A 2 -23.27 13.34 -2.53
C ASP A 2 -23.22 14.16 -1.22
N THR A 3 -22.82 13.55 -0.11
CA THR A 3 -22.76 14.17 1.23
C THR A 3 -21.35 14.21 1.83
N PHE A 4 -20.33 13.66 1.14
CA PHE A 4 -18.93 13.69 1.59
C PHE A 4 -18.05 14.36 0.54
N VAL A 5 -17.44 15.49 0.88
CA VAL A 5 -16.45 16.17 0.04
C VAL A 5 -15.07 15.77 0.54
N ALA A 6 -14.55 14.67 0.00
CA ALA A 6 -13.20 14.21 0.30
C ALA A 6 -12.19 15.22 -0.23
N GLN A 7 -11.15 15.55 0.55
CA GLN A 7 -10.00 16.29 0.03
C GLN A 7 -8.93 15.32 -0.47
N TRP A 8 -8.75 14.21 0.26
CA TRP A 8 -7.75 13.18 -0.01
C TRP A 8 -8.44 11.83 -0.19
N ILE A 9 -7.94 11.05 -1.14
CA ILE A 9 -8.35 9.68 -1.40
C ILE A 9 -7.14 8.78 -1.10
N LEU A 10 -7.31 7.84 -0.18
CA LEU A 10 -6.31 6.83 0.15
C LEU A 10 -6.73 5.51 -0.49
N LEU A 11 -5.85 4.92 -1.30
CA LEU A 11 -6.11 3.69 -2.04
C LEU A 11 -5.01 2.66 -1.78
N PRO A 12 -5.32 1.35 -1.79
CA PRO A 12 -4.28 0.33 -1.84
C PRO A 12 -3.31 0.57 -3.00
N SER A 13 -2.03 0.30 -2.80
CA SER A 13 -1.06 0.32 -3.89
C SER A 13 -1.44 -0.63 -5.02
N VAL A 14 -1.31 -0.18 -6.26
CA VAL A 14 -1.48 -1.06 -7.43
C VAL A 14 -0.34 -2.04 -7.61
N LEU A 15 0.76 -1.86 -6.87
CA LEU A 15 1.81 -2.86 -6.81
C LEU A 15 1.34 -4.10 -6.04
N ASP A 16 0.38 -3.95 -5.13
CA ASP A 16 -0.08 -4.99 -4.21
C ASP A 16 -0.39 -6.34 -4.91
N TYR A 17 -0.06 -7.44 -4.22
CA TYR A 17 -0.18 -8.77 -4.78
C TYR A 17 -1.65 -9.19 -4.90
N HIS A 18 -2.50 -8.73 -3.99
CA HIS A 18 -3.90 -9.13 -3.99
C HIS A 18 -4.68 -8.40 -5.09
N ARG A 19 -5.18 -9.16 -6.07
CA ARG A 19 -5.90 -8.61 -7.24
C ARG A 19 -7.06 -7.68 -6.86
N ASP A 20 -7.76 -7.94 -5.76
CA ASP A 20 -8.89 -7.11 -5.34
C ASP A 20 -8.44 -5.73 -4.85
N HIS A 21 -7.24 -5.62 -4.25
CA HIS A 21 -6.64 -4.33 -3.88
C HIS A 21 -6.35 -3.49 -5.13
N VAL A 22 -5.82 -4.13 -6.18
CA VAL A 22 -5.57 -3.45 -7.46
C VAL A 22 -6.90 -3.05 -8.12
N ALA A 23 -7.89 -3.94 -8.13
CA ALA A 23 -9.17 -3.71 -8.78
C ALA A 23 -9.94 -2.53 -8.14
N ILE A 24 -9.96 -2.44 -6.80
CA ILE A 24 -10.62 -1.32 -6.13
C ILE A 24 -9.91 0.00 -6.43
N SER A 25 -8.57 0.02 -6.42
CA SER A 25 -7.79 1.22 -6.75
C SER A 25 -8.06 1.70 -8.17
N LEU A 26 -8.05 0.80 -9.15
CA LEU A 26 -8.37 1.14 -10.55
C LEU A 26 -9.80 1.67 -10.71
N SER A 27 -10.76 1.07 -10.00
CA SER A 27 -12.16 1.50 -10.04
C SER A 27 -12.32 2.92 -9.52
N VAL A 28 -11.67 3.25 -8.39
CA VAL A 28 -11.71 4.61 -7.83
C VAL A 28 -10.96 5.60 -8.73
N LEU A 29 -9.79 5.24 -9.26
CA LEU A 29 -9.03 6.10 -10.17
C LEU A 29 -9.81 6.44 -11.45
N SER A 30 -10.57 5.49 -12.00
CA SER A 30 -11.46 5.73 -13.15
C SER A 30 -12.52 6.79 -12.83
N VAL A 31 -13.17 6.69 -11.68
CA VAL A 31 -14.17 7.69 -11.23
C VAL A 31 -13.52 9.04 -10.95
N TRP A 32 -12.36 9.06 -10.29
CA TRP A 32 -11.59 10.27 -10.02
C TRP A 32 -11.21 10.99 -11.30
N GLN A 33 -10.75 10.25 -12.32
CA GLN A 33 -10.47 10.80 -13.65
C GLN A 33 -11.74 11.38 -14.30
N GLN A 34 -12.86 10.67 -14.25
CA GLN A 34 -14.14 11.14 -14.81
C GLN A 34 -14.67 12.42 -14.12
N ARG A 35 -14.29 12.63 -12.84
CA ARG A 35 -14.64 13.81 -12.05
C ARG A 35 -13.63 14.95 -12.17
N GLY A 36 -12.61 14.81 -13.01
CA GLY A 36 -11.64 15.87 -13.31
C GLY A 36 -10.46 15.95 -12.33
N CYS A 37 -10.15 14.86 -11.62
CA CYS A 37 -8.97 14.73 -10.77
C CYS A 37 -8.85 15.82 -9.68
N GLN A 38 -9.94 16.09 -8.94
CA GLN A 38 -10.01 17.22 -8.02
C GLN A 38 -9.34 16.94 -6.67
N GLU A 39 -9.43 15.71 -6.19
CA GLU A 39 -8.87 15.27 -4.92
C GLU A 39 -7.40 14.86 -5.04
N ARG A 40 -6.64 15.00 -3.95
CA ARG A 40 -5.29 14.41 -3.86
C ARG A 40 -5.42 12.91 -3.65
N VAL A 41 -4.68 12.11 -4.43
CA VAL A 41 -4.76 10.65 -4.35
C VAL A 41 -3.44 10.09 -3.86
N PHE A 42 -3.51 9.15 -2.91
CA PHE A 42 -2.36 8.48 -2.34
C PHE A 42 -2.53 6.98 -2.36
N LEU A 43 -1.48 6.27 -2.76
CA LEU A 43 -1.37 4.83 -2.65
C LEU A 43 -0.68 4.45 -1.35
N TYR A 44 -1.34 3.63 -0.51
CA TYR A 44 -0.80 3.14 0.76
C TYR A 44 -0.33 1.68 0.67
N GLU A 45 0.55 1.33 1.62
CA GLU A 45 1.16 0.00 1.73
C GLU A 45 0.25 -0.98 2.45
N ILE A 46 0.11 -2.19 1.92
CA ILE A 46 -0.52 -3.33 2.62
C ILE A 46 0.48 -4.47 2.69
N TRP A 47 0.82 -5.06 1.54
CA TRP A 47 1.76 -6.19 1.46
C TRP A 47 3.16 -5.83 1.08
N GLN A 48 3.31 -4.72 0.37
CA GLN A 48 4.56 -4.36 -0.25
C GLN A 48 4.83 -2.87 -0.19
N PRO A 49 6.11 -2.48 -0.10
CA PRO A 49 6.48 -1.08 -0.08
C PRO A 49 6.11 -0.36 -1.38
N VAL A 50 5.77 0.93 -1.25
CA VAL A 50 5.63 1.84 -2.40
C VAL A 50 6.90 2.68 -2.59
N PRO A 51 7.17 3.22 -3.80
CA PRO A 51 8.18 4.27 -3.96
C PRO A 51 7.66 5.56 -3.31
N ALA A 52 7.84 5.66 -2.00
CA ALA A 52 7.22 6.65 -1.15
C ALA A 52 7.57 8.08 -1.55
N THR A 53 6.56 8.94 -1.68
CA THR A 53 6.72 10.40 -1.79
C THR A 53 6.32 11.11 -0.50
N TRP A 54 5.57 10.42 0.38
CA TRP A 54 5.16 10.92 1.68
C TRP A 54 5.38 9.87 2.77
N MET A 55 5.71 10.34 3.97
CA MET A 55 5.78 9.53 5.18
C MET A 55 5.07 10.25 6.33
N VAL A 56 4.34 9.49 7.14
CA VAL A 56 3.63 9.99 8.31
C VAL A 56 4.17 9.27 9.54
N ASP A 57 4.63 10.02 10.54
CA ASP A 57 4.98 9.44 11.85
C ASP A 57 3.69 8.94 12.52
N VAL A 58 3.59 7.63 12.69
CA VAL A 58 2.45 6.96 13.32
C VAL A 58 2.78 6.45 14.71
N THR A 59 3.97 6.75 15.22
CA THR A 59 4.40 6.40 16.59
C THR A 59 3.39 6.87 17.64
N PRO A 60 2.85 8.12 17.58
CA PRO A 60 1.88 8.58 18.59
C PRO A 60 0.56 7.81 18.60
N VAL A 61 0.20 7.15 17.48
CA VAL A 61 -1.07 6.43 17.29
C VAL A 61 -0.89 4.92 17.14
N LEU A 62 0.31 4.40 17.39
CA LEU A 62 0.64 2.99 17.19
C LEU A 62 -0.27 2.05 18.01
N ALA A 63 -0.54 2.40 19.26
CA ALA A 63 -1.40 1.62 20.14
C ALA A 63 -2.84 1.54 19.60
N LEU A 64 -3.36 2.63 19.03
CA LEU A 64 -4.70 2.65 18.42
C LEU A 64 -4.75 1.74 17.18
N LYS A 65 -3.69 1.72 16.37
CA LYS A 65 -3.58 0.82 15.22
C LYS A 65 -3.51 -0.64 15.62
N GLN A 66 -2.75 -0.96 16.68
CA GLN A 66 -2.70 -2.30 17.26
C GLN A 66 -4.10 -2.76 17.69
N GLN A 67 -4.85 -1.91 18.38
CA GLN A 67 -6.22 -2.19 18.81
C GLN A 67 -7.16 -2.41 17.60
N ALA A 68 -7.10 -1.54 16.60
CA ALA A 68 -7.91 -1.67 15.38
C ALA A 68 -7.61 -2.98 14.63
N MET A 69 -6.35 -3.40 14.57
CA MET A 69 -5.96 -4.65 13.92
C MET A 69 -6.51 -5.87 14.68
N GLN A 70 -6.48 -5.85 16.01
CA GLN A 70 -7.00 -6.93 16.85
C GLN A 70 -8.50 -7.20 16.67
N CYS A 71 -9.26 -6.25 16.10
CA CYS A 71 -10.66 -6.47 15.73
C CYS A 71 -10.83 -7.50 14.59
N TYR A 72 -9.79 -7.77 13.78
CA TYR A 72 -9.83 -8.70 12.65
C TYR A 72 -9.25 -10.08 13.02
N GLN A 73 -9.88 -10.74 13.99
CA GLN A 73 -9.39 -11.99 14.58
C GLN A 73 -9.26 -13.15 13.57
N LEU A 74 -10.16 -13.22 12.59
CA LEU A 74 -10.18 -14.33 11.63
C LEU A 74 -8.93 -14.32 10.73
N PRO A 75 -8.57 -13.23 10.02
CA PRO A 75 -7.29 -13.14 9.32
C PRO A 75 -6.09 -13.44 10.23
N LEU A 76 -6.01 -12.80 11.41
CA LEU A 76 -4.87 -12.96 12.33
C LEU A 76 -4.64 -14.41 12.81
N LYS A 77 -5.62 -15.29 12.67
CA LYS A 77 -5.48 -16.72 12.98
C LYS A 77 -4.70 -17.50 11.91
N TYR A 78 -4.74 -17.05 10.65
CA TYR A 78 -4.20 -17.79 9.51
C TYR A 78 -2.87 -17.23 8.99
N GLY A 79 -2.42 -16.09 9.50
CA GLY A 79 -1.13 -15.52 9.14
C GLY A 79 -0.68 -14.47 10.15
N ASP A 80 0.63 -14.25 10.23
CA ASP A 80 1.22 -13.20 11.07
C ASP A 80 1.20 -11.85 10.34
N TYR A 81 0.00 -11.42 9.96
CA TYR A 81 -0.25 -10.13 9.32
C TYR A 81 0.24 -8.97 10.20
N ALA A 82 0.19 -9.15 11.52
CA ALA A 82 0.66 -8.18 12.49
C ALA A 82 2.17 -7.95 12.35
N ALA A 83 2.99 -9.00 12.42
CA ALA A 83 4.43 -8.85 12.29
C ALA A 83 4.83 -8.23 10.94
N ALA A 84 4.19 -8.63 9.84
CA ALA A 84 4.43 -8.05 8.52
C ALA A 84 4.12 -6.53 8.49
N PHE A 85 2.95 -6.13 8.99
CA PHE A 85 2.53 -4.74 9.03
C PHE A 85 3.44 -3.88 9.94
N PHE A 86 3.76 -4.36 11.14
CA PHE A 86 4.69 -3.65 12.04
C PHE A 86 6.11 -3.58 11.46
N GLY A 87 6.56 -4.62 10.75
CA GLY A 87 7.85 -4.64 10.08
C GLY A 87 7.98 -3.53 9.04
N ILE A 88 6.97 -3.37 8.17
CA ILE A 88 6.96 -2.29 7.15
C ILE A 88 6.96 -0.92 7.84
N MET A 89 6.09 -0.71 8.83
CA MET A 89 6.05 0.57 9.52
C MET A 89 7.35 0.90 10.25
N ARG A 90 7.99 -0.10 10.86
CA ARG A 90 9.26 0.05 11.55
C ARG A 90 10.40 0.36 10.59
N TYR A 91 10.41 -0.27 9.42
CA TYR A 91 11.34 0.02 8.33
C TYR A 91 11.21 1.49 7.89
N ARG A 92 9.98 1.98 7.68
CA ARG A 92 9.74 3.40 7.35
C ARG A 92 10.16 4.34 8.48
N GLY A 93 9.96 3.94 9.73
CA GLY A 93 10.35 4.73 10.91
C GLY A 93 11.85 5.05 10.98
N VAL A 94 12.71 4.25 10.34
CA VAL A 94 14.16 4.53 10.28
C VAL A 94 14.47 5.88 9.61
N TYR A 95 13.62 6.33 8.68
CA TYR A 95 13.83 7.59 7.96
C TYR A 95 13.41 8.84 8.75
N LEU A 96 12.84 8.69 9.96
CA LEU A 96 12.40 9.82 10.80
C LEU A 96 13.52 10.45 11.65
N GLY A 97 14.76 9.94 11.58
CA GLY A 97 15.96 10.64 12.06
C GLY A 97 16.21 10.66 13.58
N GLU A 98 15.44 9.92 14.38
CA GLU A 98 15.63 9.83 15.84
C GLU A 98 16.22 8.47 16.28
N GLN A 99 16.99 8.46 17.38
CA GLN A 99 17.55 7.24 17.96
C GLN A 99 16.51 6.35 18.70
N SER A 100 15.25 6.77 18.72
CA SER A 100 14.16 6.04 19.36
C SER A 100 13.43 5.12 18.38
N GLU A 101 12.76 4.10 18.90
CA GLU A 101 11.91 3.24 18.08
C GLU A 101 10.72 4.02 17.54
N LYS A 102 10.72 4.23 16.21
CA LYS A 102 9.69 4.97 15.48
C LYS A 102 9.01 4.07 14.46
N TYR A 103 7.78 4.43 14.15
CA TYR A 103 6.95 3.79 13.14
C TYR A 103 6.40 4.86 12.20
N ALA A 104 6.46 4.59 10.90
CA ALA A 104 5.88 5.46 9.90
C ALA A 104 5.04 4.68 8.90
N GLU A 105 4.00 5.30 8.36
CA GLU A 105 3.35 4.81 7.14
C GLU A 105 3.84 5.63 5.96
N ALA A 106 4.08 4.95 4.84
CA ALA A 106 4.48 5.58 3.61
C ALA A 106 3.35 5.57 2.58
N PHE A 107 3.35 6.61 1.77
CA PHE A 107 2.37 6.83 0.72
C PHE A 107 3.07 7.29 -0.55
N LEU A 108 2.53 6.88 -1.69
CA LEU A 108 2.86 7.44 -3.00
C LEU A 108 1.70 8.34 -3.45
N GLU A 109 1.95 9.63 -3.55
CA GLU A 109 1.01 10.57 -4.16
C GLU A 109 0.97 10.40 -5.68
N LEU A 110 -0.24 10.36 -6.23
CA LEU A 110 -0.50 10.38 -7.66
C LEU A 110 -0.84 11.81 -8.08
N GLU A 111 0.17 12.54 -8.58
CA GLU A 111 -0.04 13.91 -9.06
C GLU A 111 -0.90 13.93 -10.33
N VAL A 112 -1.82 14.90 -10.40
CA VAL A 112 -2.77 15.05 -11.52
C VAL A 112 -2.09 15.10 -12.89
N THR A 113 -0.88 15.65 -12.96
CA THR A 113 -0.11 15.83 -14.20
C THR A 113 0.66 14.58 -14.64
N SER A 114 0.88 13.60 -13.75
CA SER A 114 1.79 12.48 -14.00
C SER A 114 1.24 11.11 -13.63
N TRP A 115 0.07 11.02 -12.98
CA TRP A 115 -0.44 9.79 -12.40
C TRP A 115 -0.55 8.62 -13.39
N GLN A 116 -0.92 8.85 -14.65
CA GLN A 116 -1.00 7.77 -15.64
C GLN A 116 0.38 7.20 -15.97
N SER A 117 1.40 8.07 -16.05
CA SER A 117 2.78 7.65 -16.30
C SER A 117 3.33 6.86 -15.12
N VAL A 118 3.11 7.36 -13.90
CA VAL A 118 3.45 6.66 -12.65
C VAL A 118 2.76 5.31 -12.61
N LEU A 119 1.44 5.25 -12.83
CA LEU A 119 0.66 4.03 -12.82
C LEU A 119 1.16 3.00 -13.86
N SER A 120 1.49 3.46 -15.06
CA SER A 120 2.10 2.62 -16.11
C SER A 120 3.44 2.03 -15.69
N GLN A 121 4.29 2.81 -15.00
CA GLN A 121 5.56 2.33 -14.46
C GLN A 121 5.37 1.29 -13.36
N LEU A 122 4.42 1.53 -12.44
CA LEU A 122 4.08 0.59 -11.39
C LEU A 122 3.56 -0.74 -11.97
N PHE A 123 2.71 -0.69 -12.99
CA PHE A 123 2.24 -1.92 -13.65
C PHE A 123 3.35 -2.68 -14.37
N ARG A 124 4.33 -2.00 -14.97
CA ARG A 124 5.51 -2.67 -15.54
C ARG A 124 6.31 -3.39 -14.45
N LEU A 125 6.54 -2.73 -13.32
CA LEU A 125 7.24 -3.34 -12.18
C LEU A 125 6.47 -4.56 -11.64
N ARG A 126 5.15 -4.43 -11.47
CA ARG A 126 4.29 -5.52 -11.04
C ARG A 126 4.34 -6.70 -12.02
N GLY A 127 4.22 -6.44 -13.33
CA GLY A 127 4.31 -7.48 -14.35
C GLY A 127 5.65 -8.22 -14.29
N TYR A 128 6.76 -7.49 -14.13
CA TYR A 128 8.08 -8.10 -13.93
C TYR A 128 8.14 -8.98 -12.66
N GLN A 129 7.56 -8.52 -11.54
CA GLN A 129 7.51 -9.31 -10.30
C GLN A 129 6.67 -10.57 -10.45
N GLU A 130 5.50 -10.48 -11.10
CA GLU A 130 4.61 -11.62 -11.34
C GLU A 130 5.25 -12.66 -12.25
N GLU A 131 5.85 -12.24 -13.37
CA GLU A 131 6.56 -13.14 -14.29
C GLU A 131 7.69 -13.89 -13.57
N PHE A 132 8.47 -13.19 -12.73
CA PHE A 132 9.59 -13.79 -12.03
C PHE A 132 9.15 -14.70 -10.87
N LEU A 133 8.14 -14.33 -10.09
CA LEU A 133 7.65 -15.15 -8.98
C LEU A 133 6.99 -16.43 -9.48
N HIS A 134 6.23 -16.37 -10.59
CA HIS A 134 5.71 -17.57 -11.24
C HIS A 134 6.82 -18.47 -11.81
N SER A 135 7.95 -17.90 -12.22
CA SER A 135 9.12 -18.68 -12.64
C SER A 135 9.86 -19.37 -11.48
N LEU A 136 9.73 -18.85 -10.25
CA LEU A 136 10.31 -19.45 -9.04
C LEU A 136 9.46 -20.59 -8.46
N GLU A 137 8.13 -20.55 -8.62
CA GLU A 137 7.25 -21.68 -8.27
C GLU A 137 7.65 -22.96 -9.05
N LEU A 138 8.20 -22.81 -10.26
CA LEU A 138 8.76 -23.91 -11.07
C LEU A 138 10.12 -24.44 -10.58
N ILE A 139 10.82 -23.72 -9.69
CA ILE A 139 12.13 -24.14 -9.15
C ILE A 139 11.97 -24.93 -7.85
N THR A 140 10.91 -24.65 -7.07
CA THR A 140 10.63 -25.40 -5.82
C THR A 140 10.05 -26.80 -6.05
N ASP A 141 9.57 -27.12 -7.26
CA ASP A 141 9.00 -28.43 -7.62
C ASP A 141 10.03 -29.48 -8.09
N VAL A 142 11.34 -29.17 -8.06
CA VAL A 142 12.41 -30.11 -8.51
C VAL A 142 13.16 -30.77 -7.34
N THR A 143 12.70 -30.59 -6.09
CA THR A 143 13.28 -31.27 -4.93
C THR A 143 12.22 -31.87 -4.03
N HIS A 144 11.60 -32.96 -4.48
CA HIS A 144 10.98 -33.98 -3.62
C HIS A 144 11.29 -35.38 -4.16
#